data_AF-A0A512CXP3-F1
#
_entry.id   AF-A0A512CXP3-F1
#
_cell.length_a   1.000
_cell.length_b   1.000
_cell.length_c   1.000
_cell.angle_alpha   90.00
_cell.angle_beta   90.00
_cell.angle_gamma   90.00
#
_symmetry.space_group_name_H-M   'P 1'
#
loop_
_entity.id
_entity.type
_entity.pdbx_description
1 polymer ?
#
loop_
_entity_poly.entity_id
_entity_poly.type
_entity_poly.pdbx_seq_one_letter_code
_entity_poly.pdbx_strand_id
1 'polypeptide(L)'
;MDGDTRGLGSRVGDGMGRPSRRLFALGAGAAVLALLVDRGLRLDVPPPPPPVPTRRPAPDEALLLSAVVDLDHVVRAETAALAGPDAGPLVRQLRSVNREQLTVLRGRLTNAGVPTAVIDAALARGPLPASSASTPSSSNPSATTSATGTPTPSRSTAPSAPSLPRTSRELATLLDSIGQEDWVAASTATPGTRELLLSAWSQRLAGAALLGRDVAVAAPSPVRPAIIERTQPLVYAFQVVAAQSTGSQQVTALRTLDALTRLEIAVAGSTSTTPAGWALPHPVTTPAEARRLATETLAAAVEAGTEIAGPRPSPATLEDVARWSADVQAVAADWNVPPTAFPGATA
;
A
#
# COMPACT_ATOMS: atom_id res chain seq x y z
N MET A 1 11.30 -29.42 43.18
CA MET A 1 11.53 -28.11 43.84
C MET A 1 10.30 -27.29 43.57
N ASP A 2 9.34 -27.42 44.47
CA ASP A 2 8.07 -26.69 44.48
C ASP A 2 8.32 -25.26 44.97
N GLY A 3 7.74 -24.29 44.27
CA GLY A 3 7.89 -22.87 44.53
C GLY A 3 6.57 -22.13 44.35
N ASP A 4 5.62 -22.48 45.21
CA ASP A 4 4.33 -21.85 45.41
C ASP A 4 4.52 -20.40 45.93
N THR A 5 4.07 -19.37 45.22
CA THR A 5 3.85 -18.04 45.82
C THR A 5 2.55 -17.42 45.33
N ARG A 6 1.59 -17.40 46.24
CA ARG A 6 0.36 -16.61 46.24
C ARG A 6 0.71 -15.12 46.33
N GLY A 7 0.05 -14.30 45.51
CA GLY A 7 0.08 -12.84 45.58
C GLY A 7 -1.30 -12.26 45.28
N LEU A 8 -2.20 -12.35 46.26
CA LEU A 8 -3.46 -11.60 46.29
C LEU A 8 -3.14 -10.13 46.62
N GLY A 9 -3.60 -9.21 45.77
CA GLY A 9 -3.45 -7.77 45.98
C GLY A 9 -4.53 -6.98 45.26
N SER A 10 -5.68 -6.83 45.92
CA SER A 10 -6.77 -5.95 45.51
C SER A 10 -6.35 -4.48 45.60
N ARG A 11 -6.65 -3.67 44.56
CA ARG A 11 -6.99 -2.26 44.74
C ARG A 11 -8.16 -1.89 43.84
N VAL A 12 -9.33 -1.92 44.48
CA VAL A 12 -10.54 -1.18 44.08
C VAL A 12 -10.19 0.31 44.14
N GLY A 13 -10.35 0.99 43.01
CA GLY A 13 -10.26 2.44 42.90
C GLY A 13 -11.57 2.95 42.30
N ASP A 14 -12.55 3.20 43.17
CA ASP A 14 -13.77 3.94 42.85
C ASP A 14 -13.42 5.37 42.43
N GLY A 15 -13.47 5.60 41.12
CA GLY A 15 -13.37 6.93 40.51
C GLY A 15 -14.76 7.51 40.25
N MET A 16 -15.52 7.81 41.32
CA MET A 16 -16.69 8.70 41.21
C MET A 16 -16.22 10.15 41.02
N GLY A 17 -16.45 10.73 39.84
CA GLY A 17 -16.01 12.09 39.57
C GLY A 17 -16.58 12.75 38.31
N ARG A 18 -17.77 13.34 38.47
CA ARG A 18 -18.32 14.55 37.80
C ARG A 18 -19.21 14.36 36.56
N PRO A 19 -20.52 14.68 36.67
CA PRO A 19 -21.40 14.86 35.51
C PRO A 19 -21.09 16.18 34.78
N SER A 20 -20.93 16.10 33.46
CA SER A 20 -20.73 17.25 32.58
C SER A 20 -22.01 18.09 32.45
N ARG A 21 -21.92 19.36 32.88
CA ARG A 21 -22.96 20.40 32.81
C ARG A 21 -23.21 20.91 31.38
N ARG A 22 -23.71 20.06 30.47
CA ARG A 22 -24.14 20.47 29.11
C ARG A 22 -25.50 19.89 28.70
N LEU A 23 -26.44 19.77 29.63
CA LEU A 23 -27.80 19.23 29.41
C LEU A 23 -28.90 20.21 29.88
N PHE A 24 -28.83 21.49 29.49
CA PHE A 24 -29.90 22.45 29.82
C PHE A 24 -30.36 23.36 28.66
N ALA A 25 -30.01 23.05 27.40
CA ALA A 25 -30.37 23.89 26.25
C ALA A 25 -31.24 23.18 25.18
N LEU A 26 -31.94 22.10 25.53
CA LEU A 26 -32.79 21.32 24.60
C LEU A 26 -34.21 21.09 25.15
N GLY A 27 -34.69 21.95 26.05
CA GLY A 27 -35.99 21.79 26.73
C GLY A 27 -37.11 22.75 26.29
N ALA A 28 -36.83 23.77 25.46
CA ALA A 28 -37.81 24.84 25.19
C ALA A 28 -38.56 24.72 23.85
N GLY A 29 -38.13 23.83 22.94
CA GLY A 29 -38.73 23.72 21.60
C GLY A 29 -39.96 22.81 21.48
N ALA A 30 -40.19 21.92 22.45
CA ALA A 30 -41.25 20.92 22.35
C ALA A 30 -42.66 21.44 22.70
N ALA A 31 -42.77 22.50 23.49
CA ALA A 31 -44.06 23.00 23.97
C ALA A 31 -44.88 23.76 22.90
N VAL A 32 -44.23 24.35 21.89
CA VAL A 32 -44.92 25.10 20.82
C VAL A 32 -45.54 24.17 19.78
N LEU A 33 -45.00 22.95 19.58
CA LEU A 33 -45.59 21.97 18.66
C LEU A 33 -46.84 21.29 19.23
N ALA A 34 -46.99 21.22 20.56
CA ALA A 34 -48.17 20.60 21.19
C ALA A 34 -49.46 21.41 20.96
N LEU A 35 -49.37 22.75 20.86
CA LEU A 35 -50.54 23.62 20.62
C LEU A 35 -51.07 23.58 19.17
N LEU A 36 -50.30 23.04 18.22
CA LEU A 36 -50.74 22.86 16.82
C LEU A 36 -51.43 21.51 16.58
N VAL A 37 -51.11 20.47 17.37
CA VAL A 37 -51.73 19.15 17.25
C VAL A 37 -53.17 19.14 17.77
N ASP A 38 -53.49 20.01 18.74
CA ASP A 38 -54.84 20.11 19.33
C ASP A 38 -55.85 20.87 18.44
N ARG A 39 -55.41 21.44 17.31
CA ARG A 39 -56.26 22.11 16.30
C ARG A 39 -56.75 21.19 15.17
N GLY A 40 -56.59 19.87 15.30
CA GLY A 40 -57.17 18.91 14.36
C GLY A 40 -56.54 18.89 12.96
N LEU A 41 -55.36 19.51 12.80
CA LEU A 41 -54.61 19.48 11.55
C LEU A 41 -53.86 18.15 11.46
N ARG A 42 -54.56 17.09 11.02
CA ARG A 42 -53.93 15.83 10.64
C ARG A 42 -53.13 16.08 9.37
N LEU A 43 -51.84 16.37 9.52
CA LEU A 43 -50.90 16.18 8.43
C LEU A 43 -50.94 14.69 8.11
N ASP A 44 -51.58 14.35 6.99
CA ASP A 44 -51.55 13.02 6.39
C ASP A 44 -50.14 12.81 5.82
N VAL A 45 -49.14 12.77 6.71
CA VAL A 45 -47.76 12.52 6.36
C VAL A 45 -47.67 11.02 6.15
N PRO A 46 -47.28 10.54 4.95
CA PRO A 46 -47.05 9.13 4.75
C PRO A 46 -46.07 8.63 5.82
N PRO A 47 -46.28 7.42 6.37
CA PRO A 47 -45.40 6.89 7.41
C PRO A 47 -43.95 6.96 6.90
N PRO A 48 -43.01 7.45 7.73
CA PRO A 48 -41.62 7.53 7.31
C PRO A 48 -41.19 6.14 6.84
N PRO A 49 -40.46 6.05 5.71
CA PRO A 49 -39.98 4.76 5.24
C PRO A 49 -39.20 4.08 6.38
N PRO A 50 -39.33 2.75 6.53
CA PRO A 50 -38.64 2.03 7.59
C PRO A 50 -37.15 2.38 7.55
N PRO A 51 -36.50 2.60 8.71
CA PRO A 51 -35.10 2.98 8.75
C PRO A 51 -34.30 1.94 7.97
N VAL A 52 -33.68 2.37 6.87
CA VAL A 52 -32.85 1.50 6.05
C VAL A 52 -31.73 1.00 6.97
N PRO A 53 -31.50 -0.31 7.10
CA PRO A 53 -30.42 -0.84 7.91
C PRO A 53 -29.11 -0.20 7.44
N THR A 54 -28.59 0.75 8.22
CA THR A 54 -27.33 1.40 7.90
C THR A 54 -26.24 0.40 8.21
N ARG A 55 -25.75 -0.25 7.16
CA ARG A 55 -24.60 -1.13 7.25
C ARG A 55 -23.46 -0.39 7.98
N ARG A 56 -22.85 -1.06 8.96
CA ARG A 56 -21.62 -0.58 9.58
C ARG A 56 -20.47 -0.72 8.57
N PRO A 57 -19.73 0.34 8.25
CA PRO A 57 -18.56 0.24 7.39
C PRO A 57 -17.53 -0.76 7.94
N ALA A 58 -16.88 -1.49 7.05
CA ALA A 58 -15.78 -2.36 7.41
C ALA A 58 -14.56 -1.53 7.86
N PRO A 59 -13.66 -2.09 8.70
CA PRO A 59 -12.38 -1.45 9.00
C PRO A 59 -11.63 -1.14 7.69
N ASP A 60 -11.13 0.09 7.58
CA ASP A 60 -10.37 0.58 6.42
C ASP A 60 -11.08 0.43 5.06
N GLU A 61 -12.42 0.33 5.03
CA GLU A 61 -13.19 0.05 3.82
C GLU A 61 -12.85 1.00 2.67
N ALA A 62 -12.79 2.30 2.94
CA ALA A 62 -12.49 3.31 1.92
C ALA A 62 -11.07 3.15 1.33
N LEU A 63 -10.09 2.82 2.18
CA LEU A 63 -8.71 2.61 1.76
C LEU A 63 -8.57 1.34 0.91
N LEU A 64 -9.20 0.24 1.35
CA LEU A 64 -9.21 -1.01 0.59
C LEU A 64 -9.96 -0.88 -0.74
N LEU A 65 -11.05 -0.11 -0.79
CA LEU A 65 -11.74 0.20 -2.05
C LEU A 65 -10.85 1.02 -2.99
N SER A 66 -10.10 2.00 -2.48
CA SER A 66 -9.12 2.75 -3.28
C SER A 66 -8.06 1.82 -3.87
N ALA A 67 -7.46 0.96 -3.03
CA ALA A 67 -6.46 0.00 -3.48
C ALA A 67 -6.98 -0.97 -4.54
N VAL A 68 -8.25 -1.42 -4.44
CA VAL A 68 -8.91 -2.24 -5.46
C VAL A 68 -9.07 -1.49 -6.78
N VAL A 69 -9.44 -0.21 -6.74
CA VAL A 69 -9.56 0.64 -7.94
C VAL A 69 -8.19 0.84 -8.61
N ASP A 70 -7.16 1.13 -7.81
CA ASP A 70 -5.80 1.34 -8.33
C ASP A 70 -5.24 0.05 -8.95
N LEU A 71 -5.49 -1.09 -8.32
CA LEU A 71 -5.04 -2.37 -8.83
C LEU A 71 -5.79 -2.82 -10.09
N ASP A 72 -7.11 -2.57 -10.19
CA ASP A 72 -7.85 -2.79 -11.44
C ASP A 72 -7.28 -1.91 -12.58
N HIS A 73 -6.96 -0.66 -12.26
CA HIS A 73 -6.32 0.24 -13.22
C HIS A 73 -4.95 -0.31 -13.70
N VAL A 74 -4.12 -0.84 -12.79
CA VAL A 74 -2.87 -1.53 -13.14
C VAL A 74 -3.11 -2.75 -14.02
N VAL A 75 -4.07 -3.62 -13.68
CA VAL A 75 -4.40 -4.83 -14.49
C VAL A 75 -4.87 -4.47 -15.90
N ARG A 76 -5.64 -3.39 -16.03
CA ARG A 76 -6.07 -2.85 -17.33
C ARG A 76 -4.89 -2.28 -18.12
N ALA A 77 -4.01 -1.54 -17.47
CA ALA A 77 -2.78 -1.03 -18.05
C ALA A 77 -1.85 -2.16 -18.55
N GLU A 78 -1.65 -3.22 -17.79
CA GLU A 78 -0.89 -4.39 -18.22
C GLU A 78 -1.54 -5.10 -19.41
N THR A 79 -2.87 -5.16 -19.42
CA THR A 79 -3.62 -5.73 -20.56
C THR A 79 -3.43 -4.89 -21.82
N ALA A 80 -3.40 -3.56 -21.70
CA ALA A 80 -3.10 -2.66 -22.81
C ALA A 80 -1.64 -2.78 -23.28
N ALA A 81 -0.68 -2.87 -22.36
CA ALA A 81 0.74 -3.08 -22.67
C ALA A 81 0.98 -4.41 -23.41
N LEU A 82 0.24 -5.47 -23.06
CA LEU A 82 0.29 -6.76 -23.76
C LEU A 82 -0.29 -6.74 -25.18
N ALA A 83 -1.12 -5.76 -25.51
CA ALA A 83 -1.56 -5.51 -26.87
C ALA A 83 -0.58 -4.60 -27.65
N GLY A 84 0.42 -4.04 -26.96
CA GLY A 84 1.45 -3.19 -27.52
C GLY A 84 2.61 -3.96 -28.15
N PRO A 85 3.57 -3.25 -28.77
CA PRO A 85 4.72 -3.85 -29.43
C PRO A 85 5.69 -4.53 -28.45
N ASP A 86 5.71 -4.10 -27.18
CA ASP A 86 6.65 -4.56 -26.15
C ASP A 86 6.08 -5.68 -25.27
N ALA A 87 5.13 -6.46 -25.79
CA ALA A 87 4.45 -7.50 -25.03
C ALA A 87 5.40 -8.64 -24.63
N GLY A 88 5.93 -8.58 -23.40
CA GLY A 88 6.87 -9.56 -22.86
C GLY A 88 6.23 -10.66 -21.98
N PRO A 89 6.94 -11.78 -21.74
CA PRO A 89 6.54 -12.79 -20.75
C PRO A 89 6.44 -12.21 -19.33
N LEU A 90 7.31 -11.25 -18.99
CA LEU A 90 7.30 -10.57 -17.69
C LEU A 90 5.98 -9.82 -17.45
N VAL A 91 5.47 -9.07 -18.43
CA VAL A 91 4.18 -8.36 -18.29
C VAL A 91 3.02 -9.35 -18.10
N ARG A 92 3.07 -10.53 -18.73
CA ARG A 92 2.07 -11.59 -18.49
C ARG A 92 2.13 -12.12 -17.06
N GLN A 93 3.33 -12.29 -16.52
CA GLN A 93 3.55 -12.74 -15.16
C GLN A 93 3.07 -11.70 -14.14
N LEU A 94 3.46 -10.43 -14.29
CA LEU A 94 3.00 -9.32 -13.44
C LEU A 94 1.48 -9.22 -13.44
N ARG A 95 0.85 -9.34 -14.62
CA ARG A 95 -0.61 -9.36 -14.73
C ARG A 95 -1.27 -10.54 -14.03
N SER A 96 -0.63 -11.70 -14.02
CA SER A 96 -1.14 -12.86 -13.27
C SER A 96 -1.15 -12.56 -11.77
N VAL A 97 -0.03 -12.04 -11.26
CA VAL A 97 0.17 -11.68 -9.85
C VAL A 97 -0.82 -10.58 -9.42
N ASN A 98 -0.96 -9.50 -10.20
CA ASN A 98 -1.85 -8.38 -9.90
C ASN A 98 -3.34 -8.78 -9.95
N ARG A 99 -3.73 -9.73 -10.81
CA ARG A 99 -5.10 -10.27 -10.83
C ARG A 99 -5.40 -11.12 -9.60
N GLU A 100 -4.43 -11.90 -9.13
CA GLU A 100 -4.56 -12.66 -7.91
C GLU A 100 -4.71 -11.73 -6.70
N GLN A 101 -3.87 -10.70 -6.60
CA GLN A 101 -4.01 -9.64 -5.60
C GLN A 101 -5.41 -9.01 -5.63
N LEU A 102 -5.90 -8.64 -6.82
CA LEU A 102 -7.22 -8.02 -6.98
C LEU A 102 -8.34 -8.95 -6.52
N THR A 103 -8.21 -10.24 -6.81
CA THR A 103 -9.17 -11.27 -6.39
C THR A 103 -9.21 -11.40 -4.86
N VAL A 104 -8.04 -11.45 -4.22
CA VAL A 104 -7.92 -11.54 -2.75
C VAL A 104 -8.49 -10.29 -2.07
N LEU A 105 -8.18 -9.09 -2.58
CA LEU A 105 -8.72 -7.84 -2.01
C LEU A 105 -10.25 -7.76 -2.11
N ARG A 106 -10.81 -8.14 -3.26
CA ARG A 106 -12.26 -8.25 -3.44
C ARG A 106 -12.87 -9.29 -2.50
N GLY A 107 -12.22 -10.45 -2.35
CA GLY A 107 -12.60 -11.50 -1.40
C GLY A 107 -12.60 -10.99 0.05
N ARG A 108 -11.58 -10.23 0.44
CA ARG A 108 -11.49 -9.65 1.79
C ARG A 108 -12.57 -8.61 2.06
N LEU A 109 -12.86 -7.72 1.10
CA LEU A 109 -13.94 -6.73 1.22
C LEU A 109 -15.31 -7.43 1.34
N THR A 110 -15.58 -8.42 0.50
CA THR A 110 -16.84 -9.19 0.55
C THR A 110 -16.99 -9.97 1.87
N ASN A 111 -15.91 -10.60 2.37
CA ASN A 111 -15.87 -11.25 3.67
C ASN A 111 -16.08 -10.27 4.84
N ALA A 112 -15.64 -9.01 4.69
CA ALA A 112 -15.92 -7.93 5.63
C ALA A 112 -17.35 -7.33 5.49
N GLY A 113 -18.20 -7.96 4.67
CA GLY A 113 -19.60 -7.59 4.47
C GLY A 113 -19.80 -6.40 3.53
N VAL A 114 -18.79 -6.01 2.73
CA VAL A 114 -18.93 -4.96 1.71
C VAL A 114 -19.74 -5.51 0.53
N PRO A 115 -20.88 -4.91 0.17
CA PRO A 115 -21.69 -5.40 -0.94
C PRO A 115 -20.93 -5.31 -2.26
N THR A 116 -21.05 -6.33 -3.11
CA THR A 116 -20.40 -6.36 -4.43
C THR A 116 -20.78 -5.16 -5.29
N ALA A 117 -22.03 -4.67 -5.18
CA ALA A 117 -22.48 -3.46 -5.87
C ALA A 117 -21.69 -2.20 -5.47
N VAL A 118 -21.21 -2.10 -4.22
CA VAL A 118 -20.35 -0.99 -3.77
C VAL A 118 -18.96 -1.10 -4.37
N ILE A 119 -18.41 -2.33 -4.40
CA ILE A 119 -17.11 -2.62 -5.02
C ILE A 119 -17.15 -2.32 -6.51
N ASP A 120 -18.17 -2.81 -7.22
CA ASP A 120 -18.34 -2.60 -8.65
C ASP A 120 -18.61 -1.12 -8.99
N ALA A 121 -19.36 -0.41 -8.15
CA ALA A 121 -19.55 1.03 -8.30
C ALA A 121 -18.26 1.83 -8.12
N ALA A 122 -17.37 1.40 -7.21
CA ALA A 122 -16.04 2.01 -7.05
C ALA A 122 -15.17 1.77 -8.29
N LEU A 123 -15.14 0.52 -8.80
CA LEU A 123 -14.42 0.16 -10.03
C LEU A 123 -14.94 0.91 -11.27
N ALA A 124 -16.26 1.04 -11.41
CA ALA A 124 -16.89 1.76 -12.50
C ALA A 124 -16.57 3.26 -12.48
N ARG A 125 -16.36 3.84 -11.28
CA ARG A 125 -15.95 5.23 -11.12
C ARG A 125 -14.49 5.45 -11.56
N GLY A 126 -13.65 4.44 -11.40
CA GLY A 126 -12.22 4.50 -11.70
C GLY A 126 -11.43 5.35 -10.70
N PRO A 127 -10.11 5.52 -10.94
CA PRO A 127 -9.25 6.34 -10.09
C PRO A 127 -9.76 7.77 -10.04
N LEU A 128 -9.91 8.33 -8.84
CA LEU A 128 -10.26 9.74 -8.69
C LEU A 128 -9.04 10.58 -9.12
N PRO A 129 -9.22 11.60 -9.97
CA PRO A 129 -8.11 12.49 -10.29
C PRO A 129 -7.63 13.13 -8.99
N ALA A 130 -6.32 13.06 -8.72
CA ALA A 130 -5.72 13.76 -7.59
C ALA A 130 -6.07 15.25 -7.74
N SER A 131 -6.89 15.76 -6.83
CA SER A 131 -7.26 17.17 -6.79
C SER A 131 -5.98 17.98 -6.61
N SER A 132 -5.44 18.46 -7.71
CA SER A 132 -4.39 19.47 -7.70
C SER A 132 -4.99 20.67 -6.98
N ALA A 133 -4.52 20.94 -5.76
CA ALA A 133 -4.94 22.07 -4.96
C ALA A 133 -4.62 23.34 -5.75
N SER A 134 -5.61 23.84 -6.49
CA SER A 134 -5.57 25.17 -7.06
C SER A 134 -5.72 26.12 -5.88
N THR A 135 -4.62 26.75 -5.51
CA THR A 135 -4.56 27.86 -4.56
C THR A 135 -5.61 28.90 -4.98
N PRO A 136 -6.59 29.24 -4.14
CA PRO A 136 -7.51 30.32 -4.46
C PRO A 136 -6.72 31.63 -4.40
N SER A 137 -6.32 32.18 -5.55
CA SER A 137 -5.86 33.56 -5.64
C SER A 137 -7.04 34.48 -5.34
N SER A 138 -7.08 34.97 -4.10
CA SER A 138 -7.92 36.09 -3.67
C SER A 138 -7.52 37.36 -4.43
N SER A 139 -8.27 37.70 -5.48
CA SER A 139 -8.28 39.05 -6.05
C SER A 139 -9.54 39.79 -5.58
N ASN A 140 -9.33 40.89 -4.86
CA ASN A 140 -10.35 41.83 -4.38
C ASN A 140 -11.25 42.36 -5.53
N PRO A 141 -12.51 42.75 -5.23
CA PRO A 141 -13.41 43.34 -6.20
C PRO A 141 -13.23 44.86 -6.28
N SER A 142 -13.21 45.41 -7.49
CA SER A 142 -13.43 46.84 -7.71
C SER A 142 -14.15 47.10 -9.05
N ALA A 143 -15.30 47.78 -8.91
CA ALA A 143 -16.01 48.64 -9.86
C ALA A 143 -16.57 48.08 -11.20
N THR A 144 -17.91 47.95 -11.20
CA THR A 144 -18.92 48.46 -12.16
C THR A 144 -18.49 48.85 -13.58
N THR A 145 -19.05 48.14 -14.58
CA THR A 145 -19.65 48.75 -15.80
C THR A 145 -20.49 47.71 -16.55
N SER A 146 -21.72 48.10 -16.88
CA SER A 146 -22.68 47.30 -17.64
C SER A 146 -22.24 47.18 -19.10
N ALA A 147 -22.06 45.94 -19.57
CA ALA A 147 -22.00 45.62 -20.99
C ALA A 147 -22.83 44.36 -21.26
N THR A 148 -23.91 44.53 -22.02
CA THR A 148 -24.78 43.45 -22.51
C THR A 148 -24.05 42.72 -23.64
N GLY A 149 -23.25 41.71 -23.27
CA GLY A 149 -22.60 40.79 -24.20
C GLY A 149 -23.29 39.43 -24.18
N THR A 150 -23.82 39.02 -25.33
CA THR A 150 -24.39 37.69 -25.60
C THR A 150 -23.37 36.59 -25.26
N PRO A 151 -23.69 35.61 -24.39
CA PRO A 151 -22.75 34.55 -24.05
C PRO A 151 -22.59 33.56 -25.21
N THR A 152 -21.40 33.56 -25.82
CA THR A 152 -20.94 32.49 -26.70
C THR A 152 -20.75 31.22 -25.87
N PRO A 153 -21.29 30.05 -26.28
CA PRO A 153 -21.06 28.80 -25.56
C PRO A 153 -19.59 28.40 -25.68
N SER A 154 -18.82 28.56 -24.60
CA SER A 154 -17.53 27.92 -24.45
C SER A 154 -17.71 26.41 -24.57
N ARG A 155 -17.17 25.83 -25.65
CA ARG A 155 -16.98 24.38 -25.77
C ARG A 155 -16.14 23.93 -24.57
N SER A 156 -16.81 23.36 -23.58
CA SER A 156 -16.18 22.63 -22.51
C SER A 156 -15.53 21.40 -23.15
N THR A 157 -14.23 21.50 -23.45
CA THR A 157 -13.41 20.35 -23.82
C THR A 157 -13.46 19.39 -22.63
N ALA A 158 -14.26 18.34 -22.76
CA ALA A 158 -14.27 17.25 -21.80
C ALA A 158 -12.82 16.77 -21.62
N PRO A 159 -12.34 16.62 -20.37
CA PRO A 159 -10.99 16.14 -20.13
C PRO A 159 -10.83 14.78 -20.81
N SER A 160 -9.91 14.71 -21.77
CA SER A 160 -9.55 13.45 -22.43
C SER A 160 -9.16 12.46 -21.35
N ALA A 161 -9.83 11.30 -21.33
CA ALA A 161 -9.48 10.23 -20.41
C ALA A 161 -7.98 9.89 -20.58
N PRO A 162 -7.23 9.69 -19.47
CA PRO A 162 -5.82 9.35 -19.56
C PRO A 162 -5.65 8.09 -20.42
N SER A 163 -4.76 8.15 -21.40
CA SER A 163 -4.47 7.02 -22.26
C SER A 163 -3.76 5.92 -21.45
N LEU A 164 -4.25 4.69 -21.56
CA LEU A 164 -3.60 3.52 -20.94
C LEU A 164 -2.20 3.31 -21.55
N PRO A 165 -1.22 2.85 -20.75
CA PRO A 165 0.13 2.59 -21.20
C PRO A 165 0.14 1.50 -22.28
N ARG A 166 0.92 1.72 -23.34
CA ARG A 166 1.10 0.77 -24.45
C ARG A 166 2.51 0.20 -24.52
N THR A 167 3.44 0.77 -23.76
CA THR A 167 4.84 0.33 -23.70
C THR A 167 5.20 -0.16 -22.31
N SER A 168 6.25 -0.99 -22.21
CA SER A 168 6.78 -1.45 -20.92
C SER A 168 7.27 -0.30 -20.05
N ARG A 169 7.85 0.75 -20.65
CA ARG A 169 8.34 1.95 -19.94
C ARG A 169 7.21 2.78 -19.33
N GLU A 170 6.12 2.97 -20.06
CA GLU A 170 4.93 3.67 -19.54
C GLU A 170 4.29 2.85 -18.41
N LEU A 171 4.21 1.52 -18.57
CA LEU A 171 3.73 0.63 -17.52
C LEU A 171 4.62 0.69 -16.27
N ALA A 172 5.94 0.67 -16.41
CA ALA A 172 6.87 0.80 -15.29
C ALA A 172 6.68 2.13 -14.54
N THR A 173 6.40 3.21 -15.26
CA THR A 173 6.10 4.53 -14.66
C THR A 173 4.79 4.51 -13.88
N LEU A 174 3.76 3.82 -14.40
CA LEU A 174 2.51 3.62 -13.65
C LEU A 174 2.74 2.76 -12.41
N LEU A 175 3.55 1.70 -12.48
CA LEU A 175 3.81 0.85 -11.33
C LEU A 175 4.54 1.60 -10.19
N ASP A 176 5.41 2.55 -10.53
CA ASP A 176 6.11 3.41 -9.56
C ASP A 176 5.26 4.60 -9.02
N SER A 177 4.01 4.74 -9.45
CA SER A 177 3.19 5.94 -9.14
C SER A 177 2.49 5.91 -7.78
N ILE A 178 3.18 5.52 -6.71
CA ILE A 178 2.62 5.49 -5.35
C ILE A 178 2.83 6.85 -4.67
N GLY A 179 1.73 7.49 -4.27
CA GLY A 179 1.72 8.86 -3.73
C GLY A 179 2.07 8.93 -2.24
N GLN A 180 2.42 10.13 -1.77
CA GLN A 180 2.67 10.37 -0.34
C GLN A 180 1.42 10.13 0.51
N GLU A 181 0.26 10.47 -0.03
CA GLU A 181 -1.06 10.26 0.54
C GLU A 181 -1.36 8.77 0.79
N ASP A 182 -0.86 7.88 -0.07
CA ASP A 182 -1.04 6.43 0.08
C ASP A 182 -0.29 5.93 1.30
N TRP A 183 0.98 6.35 1.46
CA TRP A 183 1.79 6.01 2.63
C TRP A 183 1.21 6.57 3.93
N VAL A 184 0.67 7.79 3.88
CA VAL A 184 -0.02 8.40 5.04
C VAL A 184 -1.26 7.60 5.40
N ALA A 185 -2.12 7.27 4.44
CA ALA A 185 -3.32 6.49 4.67
C ALA A 185 -3.01 5.10 5.25
N ALA A 186 -2.05 4.38 4.66
CA ALA A 186 -1.63 3.05 5.12
C ALA A 186 -1.02 3.08 6.53
N SER A 187 -0.32 4.15 6.92
CA SER A 187 0.24 4.27 8.28
C SER A 187 -0.85 4.28 9.38
N THR A 188 -2.04 4.75 9.04
CA THR A 188 -3.20 4.84 9.94
C THR A 188 -4.15 3.65 9.89
N ALA A 189 -3.95 2.74 8.92
CA ALA A 189 -4.79 1.57 8.74
C ALA A 189 -4.60 0.53 9.86
N THR A 190 -5.54 -0.40 9.98
CA THR A 190 -5.38 -1.55 10.87
C THR A 190 -4.17 -2.40 10.48
N PRO A 191 -3.51 -3.11 11.43
CA PRO A 191 -2.26 -3.84 11.15
C PRO A 191 -2.36 -4.79 9.94
N GLY A 192 -3.44 -5.57 9.85
CA GLY A 192 -3.61 -6.52 8.75
C GLY A 192 -3.96 -5.88 7.41
N THR A 193 -4.53 -4.66 7.37
CA THR A 193 -4.72 -3.91 6.11
C THR A 193 -3.38 -3.33 5.66
N ARG A 194 -2.62 -2.76 6.61
CA ARG A 194 -1.33 -2.16 6.35
C ARG A 194 -0.29 -3.16 5.84
N GLU A 195 -0.19 -4.34 6.44
CA GLU A 195 0.69 -5.43 5.99
C GLU A 195 0.38 -5.82 4.53
N LEU A 196 -0.90 -6.00 4.24
CA LEU A 196 -1.37 -6.38 2.92
C LEU A 196 -1.11 -5.28 1.86
N LEU A 197 -1.31 -3.99 2.20
CA LEU A 197 -1.01 -2.88 1.30
C LEU A 197 0.49 -2.72 1.07
N LEU A 198 1.29 -2.82 2.14
CA LEU A 198 2.75 -2.78 2.05
C LEU A 198 3.28 -3.88 1.13
N SER A 199 2.76 -5.10 1.28
CA SER A 199 3.11 -6.24 0.44
C SER A 199 2.76 -6.02 -1.04
N ALA A 200 1.52 -5.59 -1.32
CA ALA A 200 1.07 -5.30 -2.70
C ALA A 200 1.87 -4.16 -3.36
N TRP A 201 2.15 -3.09 -2.61
CA TRP A 201 2.94 -1.96 -3.10
C TRP A 201 4.41 -2.31 -3.32
N SER A 202 5.00 -3.14 -2.46
CA SER A 202 6.36 -3.65 -2.66
C SER A 202 6.46 -4.47 -3.96
N GLN A 203 5.49 -5.35 -4.21
CA GLN A 203 5.42 -6.12 -5.44
C GLN A 203 5.23 -5.23 -6.68
N ARG A 204 4.39 -4.20 -6.57
CA ARG A 204 4.16 -3.22 -7.64
C ARG A 204 5.46 -2.49 -8.01
N LEU A 205 6.19 -2.00 -7.01
CA LEU A 205 7.50 -1.37 -7.19
C LEU A 205 8.54 -2.36 -7.76
N ALA A 206 8.54 -3.62 -7.32
CA ALA A 206 9.39 -4.66 -7.89
C ALA A 206 9.09 -4.87 -9.39
N GLY A 207 7.81 -4.84 -9.77
CA GLY A 207 7.38 -4.87 -11.17
C GLY A 207 7.92 -3.69 -11.98
N ALA A 208 7.97 -2.48 -11.39
CA ALA A 208 8.60 -1.33 -12.03
C ALA A 208 10.10 -1.55 -12.26
N ALA A 209 10.82 -2.04 -11.24
CA ALA A 209 12.24 -2.38 -11.31
C ALA A 209 12.54 -3.45 -12.39
N LEU A 210 11.74 -4.51 -12.44
CA LEU A 210 11.88 -5.58 -13.43
C LEU A 210 11.62 -5.12 -14.87
N LEU A 211 10.80 -4.08 -15.06
CA LEU A 211 10.59 -3.43 -16.35
C LEU A 211 11.68 -2.39 -16.68
N GLY A 212 12.74 -2.31 -15.89
CA GLY A 212 13.93 -1.49 -16.13
C GLY A 212 13.82 -0.05 -15.62
N ARG A 213 12.86 0.25 -14.74
CA ARG A 213 12.78 1.55 -14.07
C ARG A 213 13.61 1.55 -12.79
N ASP A 214 14.41 2.58 -12.60
CA ASP A 214 15.15 2.76 -11.34
C ASP A 214 14.17 3.21 -10.25
N VAL A 215 14.04 2.42 -9.18
CA VAL A 215 13.16 2.72 -8.04
C VAL A 215 13.91 3.66 -7.10
N ALA A 216 13.43 4.89 -6.97
CA ALA A 216 14.14 5.94 -6.24
C ALA A 216 14.30 5.58 -4.76
N VAL A 217 15.51 5.68 -4.20
CA VAL A 217 15.74 5.43 -2.77
C VAL A 217 14.86 6.34 -1.91
N ALA A 218 14.18 5.76 -0.92
CA ALA A 218 13.32 6.52 -0.01
C ALA A 218 14.10 7.47 0.89
N ALA A 219 13.39 8.51 1.36
CA ALA A 219 13.91 9.37 2.42
C ALA A 219 14.26 8.52 3.65
N PRO A 220 15.36 8.83 4.36
CA PRO A 220 15.77 8.02 5.50
C PRO A 220 14.69 7.89 6.58
N SER A 221 14.45 6.66 7.04
CA SER A 221 13.49 6.36 8.10
C SER A 221 14.16 5.68 9.32
N PRO A 222 13.50 5.67 10.49
CA PRO A 222 14.03 4.99 11.69
C PRO A 222 14.22 3.47 11.55
N VAL A 223 13.72 2.85 10.47
CA VAL A 223 13.78 1.39 10.25
C VAL A 223 15.08 0.93 9.60
N ARG A 224 15.91 1.87 9.14
CA ARG A 224 17.15 1.57 8.40
C ARG A 224 18.11 0.62 9.11
N PRO A 225 18.34 0.71 10.44
CA PRO A 225 19.13 -0.30 11.13
C PRO A 225 18.62 -1.73 10.91
N ALA A 226 17.30 -1.95 10.99
CA ALA A 226 16.71 -3.26 10.72
C ALA A 226 16.83 -3.68 9.25
N ILE A 227 16.70 -2.73 8.30
CA ILE A 227 16.95 -3.01 6.88
C ILE A 227 18.42 -3.43 6.65
N ILE A 228 19.38 -2.76 7.27
CA ILE A 228 20.81 -3.08 7.17
C ILE A 228 21.07 -4.47 7.75
N GLU A 229 20.55 -4.76 8.94
CA GLU A 229 20.66 -6.09 9.58
C GLU A 229 20.11 -7.22 8.70
N ARG A 230 19.14 -6.93 7.83
CA ARG A 230 18.59 -7.88 6.85
C ARG A 230 19.37 -7.92 5.53
N THR A 231 19.99 -6.82 5.12
CA THR A 231 20.72 -6.71 3.85
C THR A 231 22.13 -7.29 3.94
N GLN A 232 22.82 -7.10 5.07
CA GLN A 232 24.20 -7.56 5.25
C GLN A 232 24.36 -9.09 5.12
N PRO A 233 23.49 -9.94 5.71
CA PRO A 233 23.55 -11.39 5.48
C PRO A 233 23.38 -11.78 4.01
N LEU A 234 22.57 -11.02 3.24
CA LEU A 234 22.38 -11.26 1.81
C LEU A 234 23.65 -10.93 1.02
N VAL A 235 24.28 -9.78 1.31
CA VAL A 235 25.57 -9.41 0.70
C VAL A 235 26.61 -10.49 0.96
N TYR A 236 26.73 -10.95 2.20
CA TYR A 236 27.66 -12.04 2.55
C TYR A 236 27.33 -13.36 1.85
N ALA A 237 26.05 -13.78 1.85
CA ALA A 237 25.63 -14.97 1.14
C ALA A 237 26.02 -14.90 -0.35
N PHE A 238 25.83 -13.73 -0.98
CA PHE A 238 26.18 -13.54 -2.39
C PHE A 238 27.68 -13.47 -2.67
N GLN A 239 28.52 -13.07 -1.70
CA GLN A 239 29.97 -13.25 -1.82
C GLN A 239 30.34 -14.74 -1.91
N VAL A 240 29.73 -15.58 -1.06
CA VAL A 240 29.92 -17.03 -1.09
C VAL A 240 29.38 -17.62 -2.40
N VAL A 241 28.17 -17.23 -2.81
CA VAL A 241 27.57 -17.69 -4.07
C VAL A 241 28.46 -17.33 -5.25
N ALA A 242 28.96 -16.10 -5.34
CA ALA A 242 29.86 -15.67 -6.41
C ALA A 242 31.18 -16.44 -6.42
N ALA A 243 31.75 -16.73 -5.24
CA ALA A 243 32.99 -17.51 -5.11
C ALA A 243 32.81 -18.98 -5.53
N GLN A 244 31.64 -19.56 -5.30
CA GLN A 244 31.34 -20.98 -5.57
C GLN A 244 30.63 -21.23 -6.90
N SER A 245 30.29 -20.17 -7.64
CA SER A 245 29.62 -20.24 -8.95
C SER A 245 30.62 -20.19 -10.11
N THR A 246 30.20 -20.70 -11.27
CA THR A 246 30.99 -20.67 -12.52
C THR A 246 30.18 -20.15 -13.69
N GLY A 247 30.83 -19.62 -14.73
CA GLY A 247 30.19 -19.26 -16.00
C GLY A 247 29.08 -18.21 -15.83
N SER A 248 27.93 -18.43 -16.47
CA SER A 248 26.79 -17.49 -16.43
C SER A 248 26.20 -17.31 -15.02
N GLN A 249 26.29 -18.33 -14.17
CA GLN A 249 25.85 -18.24 -12.78
C GLN A 249 26.75 -17.29 -11.99
N GLN A 250 28.06 -17.31 -12.22
CA GLN A 250 28.99 -16.38 -11.57
C GLN A 250 28.73 -14.93 -11.98
N VAL A 251 28.50 -14.67 -13.28
CA VAL A 251 28.13 -13.34 -13.77
C VAL A 251 26.83 -12.83 -13.11
N THR A 252 25.84 -13.71 -12.98
CA THR A 252 24.58 -13.39 -12.29
C THR A 252 24.82 -13.10 -10.81
N ALA A 253 25.62 -13.92 -10.12
CA ALA A 253 25.96 -13.71 -8.72
C ALA A 253 26.71 -12.41 -8.46
N LEU A 254 27.66 -12.04 -9.32
CA LEU A 254 28.40 -10.78 -9.21
C LEU A 254 27.48 -9.57 -9.45
N ARG A 255 26.56 -9.64 -10.41
CA ARG A 255 25.55 -8.60 -10.65
C ARG A 255 24.59 -8.45 -9.47
N THR A 256 24.12 -9.55 -8.89
CA THR A 256 23.29 -9.51 -7.67
C THR A 256 24.06 -8.96 -6.49
N LEU A 257 25.33 -9.35 -6.31
CA LEU A 257 26.19 -8.82 -5.26
C LEU A 257 26.40 -7.30 -5.39
N ASP A 258 26.63 -6.79 -6.60
CA ASP A 258 26.72 -5.35 -6.87
C ASP A 258 25.42 -4.62 -6.50
N ALA A 259 24.27 -5.16 -6.92
CA ALA A 259 22.96 -4.59 -6.60
C ALA A 259 22.71 -4.55 -5.08
N LEU A 260 22.98 -5.65 -4.36
CA LEU A 260 22.83 -5.72 -2.91
C LEU A 260 23.81 -4.80 -2.17
N THR A 261 25.03 -4.64 -2.67
CA THR A 261 26.03 -3.73 -2.09
C THR A 261 25.60 -2.27 -2.28
N ARG A 262 25.07 -1.90 -3.45
CA ARG A 262 24.51 -0.56 -3.69
C ARG A 262 23.30 -0.29 -2.78
N LEU A 263 22.45 -1.30 -2.58
CA LEU A 263 21.33 -1.23 -1.65
C LEU A 263 21.81 -1.03 -0.20
N GLU A 264 22.82 -1.80 0.24
CA GLU A 264 23.42 -1.62 1.58
C GLU A 264 23.96 -0.20 1.75
N ILE A 265 24.70 0.33 0.78
CA ILE A 265 25.25 1.71 0.82
C ILE A 265 24.12 2.76 0.89
N ALA A 266 23.06 2.59 0.09
CA ALA A 266 21.93 3.51 0.06
C ALA A 266 21.18 3.58 1.41
N VAL A 267 21.08 2.45 2.10
CA VAL A 267 20.38 2.34 3.40
C VAL A 267 21.30 2.71 4.57
N ALA A 268 22.55 2.25 4.59
CA ALA A 268 23.48 2.37 5.71
C ALA A 268 23.92 3.81 6.01
N GLY A 269 23.96 4.69 5.01
CA GLY A 269 24.55 6.02 5.18
C GLY A 269 26.00 5.91 5.65
N SER A 270 26.34 6.49 6.81
CA SER A 270 27.71 6.59 7.32
C SER A 270 28.09 5.59 8.41
N THR A 271 27.20 4.70 8.83
CA THR A 271 27.47 3.73 9.90
C THR A 271 27.28 2.30 9.40
N SER A 272 28.39 1.57 9.21
CA SER A 272 28.38 0.12 8.98
C SER A 272 29.30 -0.54 10.00
N THR A 273 28.73 -1.37 10.86
CA THR A 273 29.48 -2.36 11.64
C THR A 273 29.32 -3.68 10.94
N THR A 274 30.32 -4.11 10.17
CA THR A 274 30.30 -5.40 9.47
C THR A 274 30.75 -6.50 10.44
N PRO A 275 29.89 -7.48 10.79
CA PRO A 275 30.31 -8.68 11.51
C PRO A 275 31.45 -9.41 10.77
N ALA A 276 32.27 -10.17 11.49
CA ALA A 276 33.36 -10.95 10.89
C ALA A 276 32.89 -12.07 9.94
N GLY A 277 31.61 -12.46 10.02
CA GLY A 277 30.98 -13.44 9.14
C GLY A 277 29.61 -13.87 9.65
N TRP A 278 28.85 -14.56 8.80
CA TRP A 278 27.55 -15.16 9.13
C TRP A 278 27.60 -16.67 8.93
N ALA A 279 26.92 -17.42 9.80
CA ALA A 279 26.75 -18.85 9.60
C ALA A 279 25.83 -19.10 8.41
N LEU A 280 26.28 -19.93 7.46
CA LEU A 280 25.47 -20.35 6.31
C LEU A 280 24.47 -21.44 6.74
N PRO A 281 23.28 -21.52 6.11
CA PRO A 281 22.28 -22.53 6.43
C PRO A 281 22.74 -23.96 6.13
N HIS A 282 23.67 -24.11 5.17
CA HIS A 282 24.30 -25.38 4.81
C HIS A 282 25.70 -25.12 4.21
N PRO A 283 26.58 -26.13 4.15
CA PRO A 283 27.84 -26.03 3.42
C PRO A 283 27.61 -25.70 1.93
N VAL A 284 28.50 -24.90 1.34
CA VAL A 284 28.45 -24.53 -0.09
C VAL A 284 29.81 -24.79 -0.71
N THR A 285 29.91 -25.94 -1.38
CA THR A 285 31.13 -26.47 -1.98
C THR A 285 31.00 -26.72 -3.48
N THR A 286 29.79 -26.56 -4.03
CA THR A 286 29.49 -26.77 -5.44
C THR A 286 28.64 -25.63 -6.01
N PRO A 287 28.65 -25.41 -7.34
CA PRO A 287 27.78 -24.41 -7.99
C PRO A 287 26.28 -24.66 -7.76
N ALA A 288 25.86 -25.92 -7.62
CA ALA A 288 24.47 -26.28 -7.35
C ALA A 288 24.05 -25.85 -5.92
N GLU A 289 24.91 -26.10 -4.93
CA GLU A 289 24.70 -25.62 -3.56
C GLU A 289 24.72 -24.09 -3.49
N ALA A 290 25.54 -23.43 -4.30
CA ALA A 290 25.56 -21.97 -4.39
C ALA A 290 24.25 -21.42 -4.94
N ARG A 291 23.69 -22.05 -5.98
CA ARG A 291 22.36 -21.67 -6.51
C ARG A 291 21.27 -21.90 -5.47
N ARG A 292 21.33 -23.02 -4.75
CA ARG A 292 20.39 -23.30 -3.66
C ARG A 292 20.45 -22.25 -2.57
N LEU A 293 21.65 -21.88 -2.11
CA LEU A 293 21.86 -20.83 -1.12
C LEU A 293 21.25 -19.50 -1.59
N ALA A 294 21.51 -19.09 -2.83
CA ALA A 294 20.96 -17.87 -3.40
C ALA A 294 19.42 -17.86 -3.41
N THR A 295 18.80 -18.93 -3.91
CA THR A 295 17.34 -19.04 -3.96
C THR A 295 16.71 -19.07 -2.56
N GLU A 296 17.26 -19.85 -1.62
CA GLU A 296 16.74 -19.93 -0.25
C GLU A 296 16.87 -18.60 0.50
N THR A 297 18.02 -17.92 0.41
CA THR A 297 18.25 -16.64 1.11
C THR A 297 17.39 -15.51 0.55
N LEU A 298 17.26 -15.41 -0.78
CA LEU A 298 16.40 -14.42 -1.42
C LEU A 298 14.92 -14.66 -1.12
N ALA A 299 14.47 -15.92 -1.19
CA ALA A 299 13.09 -16.26 -0.84
C ALA A 299 12.77 -15.91 0.63
N ALA A 300 13.67 -16.24 1.57
CA ALA A 300 13.52 -15.88 2.97
C ALA A 300 13.49 -14.36 3.20
N ALA A 301 14.27 -13.58 2.43
CA ALA A 301 14.27 -12.13 2.53
C ALA A 301 12.99 -11.48 1.98
N VAL A 302 12.45 -12.02 0.87
CA VAL A 302 11.17 -11.59 0.31
C VAL A 302 10.02 -11.85 1.29
N GLU A 303 9.99 -13.03 1.93
CA GLU A 303 8.97 -13.37 2.93
C GLU A 303 9.07 -12.55 4.21
N ALA A 304 10.26 -12.17 4.64
CA ALA A 304 10.43 -11.39 5.88
C ALA A 304 10.18 -9.87 5.69
N GLY A 305 9.88 -9.40 4.48
CA GLY A 305 9.97 -7.98 4.17
C GLY A 305 8.96 -7.09 4.89
N THR A 306 7.74 -7.57 5.10
CA THR A 306 6.67 -6.83 5.80
C THR A 306 6.94 -6.70 7.30
N GLU A 307 7.60 -7.70 7.91
CA GLU A 307 7.92 -7.72 9.34
C GLU A 307 8.84 -6.56 9.76
N ILE A 308 9.71 -6.12 8.84
CA ILE A 308 10.70 -5.07 9.09
C ILE A 308 10.03 -3.74 9.48
N ALA A 309 8.85 -3.44 8.95
CA ALA A 309 8.13 -2.21 9.25
C ALA A 309 7.71 -2.10 10.74
N GLY A 310 7.63 -3.22 11.45
CA GLY A 310 7.22 -3.28 12.85
C GLY A 310 5.74 -2.96 13.09
N PRO A 311 5.31 -2.83 14.36
CA PRO A 311 3.89 -2.76 14.70
C PRO A 311 3.25 -1.38 14.49
N ARG A 312 4.05 -0.31 14.40
CA ARG A 312 3.56 1.09 14.27
C ARG A 312 4.46 1.91 13.33
N PRO A 313 4.61 1.52 12.06
CA PRO A 313 5.42 2.24 11.10
C PRO A 313 4.85 3.63 10.82
N SER A 314 5.76 4.58 10.61
CA SER A 314 5.45 5.88 10.02
C SER A 314 5.25 5.75 8.50
N PRO A 315 4.69 6.76 7.80
CA PRO A 315 4.62 6.77 6.34
C PRO A 315 5.99 6.55 5.69
N ALA A 316 7.03 7.26 6.16
CA ALA A 316 8.39 7.10 5.67
C ALA A 316 8.95 5.69 5.91
N THR A 317 8.59 5.05 7.04
CA THR A 317 8.97 3.66 7.31
C THR A 317 8.34 2.70 6.31
N LEU A 318 7.04 2.86 5.99
CA LEU A 318 6.36 2.02 5.02
C LEU A 318 6.99 2.16 3.63
N GLU A 319 7.26 3.38 3.21
CA GLU A 319 7.89 3.68 1.92
C GLU A 319 9.30 3.10 1.82
N ASP A 320 10.15 3.28 2.85
CA ASP A 320 11.53 2.77 2.90
C ASP A 320 11.56 1.23 2.84
N VAL A 321 10.69 0.56 3.61
CA VAL A 321 10.56 -0.90 3.58
C VAL A 321 10.02 -1.40 2.24
N ALA A 322 9.04 -0.72 1.65
CA ALA A 322 8.46 -1.14 0.38
C ALA A 322 9.49 -1.10 -0.76
N ARG A 323 10.30 -0.04 -0.80
CA ARG A 323 11.34 0.12 -1.82
C ARG A 323 12.50 -0.86 -1.63
N TRP A 324 12.96 -1.05 -0.40
CA TRP A 324 13.93 -2.10 -0.10
C TRP A 324 13.42 -3.49 -0.52
N SER A 325 12.16 -3.81 -0.18
CA SER A 325 11.54 -5.09 -0.55
C SER A 325 11.42 -5.24 -2.07
N ALA A 326 11.11 -4.15 -2.78
CA ALA A 326 11.05 -4.12 -4.23
C ALA A 326 12.39 -4.47 -4.89
N ASP A 327 13.49 -3.89 -4.40
CA ASP A 327 14.85 -4.17 -4.89
C ASP A 327 15.24 -5.63 -4.64
N VAL A 328 14.94 -6.16 -3.44
CA VAL A 328 15.18 -7.57 -3.11
C VAL A 328 14.37 -8.51 -4.00
N GLN A 329 13.09 -8.21 -4.24
CA GLN A 329 12.24 -8.99 -5.14
C GLN A 329 12.73 -8.94 -6.60
N ALA A 330 13.20 -7.78 -7.06
CA ALA A 330 13.73 -7.62 -8.41
C ALA A 330 14.98 -8.49 -8.63
N VAL A 331 15.92 -8.50 -7.68
CA VAL A 331 17.08 -9.40 -7.77
C VAL A 331 16.70 -10.86 -7.57
N ALA A 332 15.65 -11.16 -6.80
CA ALA A 332 15.18 -12.53 -6.61
C ALA A 332 14.64 -13.17 -7.90
N ALA A 333 14.02 -12.37 -8.77
CA ALA A 333 13.51 -12.84 -10.05
C ALA A 333 14.63 -13.35 -10.98
N ASP A 334 15.83 -12.73 -10.96
CA ASP A 334 17.01 -13.21 -11.71
C ASP A 334 17.44 -14.63 -11.28
N TRP A 335 17.05 -15.05 -10.07
CA TRP A 335 17.34 -16.37 -9.48
C TRP A 335 16.17 -17.34 -9.58
N ASN A 336 15.17 -17.04 -10.42
CA ASN A 336 13.94 -17.81 -10.60
C ASN A 336 13.10 -17.95 -9.31
N VAL A 337 13.22 -17.01 -8.37
CA VAL A 337 12.24 -16.87 -7.29
C VAL A 337 11.01 -16.20 -7.91
N PRO A 338 9.86 -16.90 -8.01
CA PRO A 338 8.70 -16.32 -8.66
C PRO A 338 8.12 -15.18 -7.80
N PRO A 339 7.69 -14.07 -8.42
CA PRO A 339 6.91 -13.05 -7.72
C PRO A 339 5.60 -13.67 -7.23
N THR A 340 5.24 -13.36 -5.99
CA THR A 340 4.00 -13.79 -5.33
C THR A 340 3.04 -12.60 -5.22
N ALA A 341 1.74 -12.88 -5.05
CA ALA A 341 0.73 -11.83 -4.93
C ALA A 341 0.93 -10.98 -3.68
N PHE A 342 1.18 -11.60 -2.53
CA PHE A 342 1.44 -10.87 -1.29
C PHE A 342 2.73 -11.39 -0.64
N PRO A 343 3.91 -10.98 -1.14
CA PRO A 343 5.18 -11.39 -0.55
C PRO A 343 5.22 -11.04 0.94
N GLY A 344 5.44 -12.06 1.78
CA GLY A 344 5.56 -11.90 3.23
C GLY A 344 4.27 -11.53 3.97
N ALA A 345 3.10 -11.59 3.34
CA ALA A 345 1.83 -11.45 4.06
C ALA A 345 1.15 -12.82 4.19
N THR A 346 0.63 -13.11 5.38
CA THR A 346 -0.28 -14.24 5.56
C THR A 346 -1.66 -13.86 5.00
N ALA A 347 -2.02 -14.43 3.86
CA ALA A 347 -3.31 -14.19 3.19
C ALA A 347 -4.49 -14.83 3.93
#